data_AF-A0A318RG36-F1
#
_entry.id   AF-A0A318RG36-F1
#
_cell.length_a   1.000
_cell.length_b   1.000
_cell.length_c   1.000
_cell.angle_alpha   90.00
_cell.angle_beta   90.00
_cell.angle_gamma   90.00
#
_symmetry.space_group_name_H-M   'P 1'
#
loop_
_entity.id
_entity.type
_entity.pdbx_description
1 polymer ?
#
loop_
_entity_poly.entity_id
_entity_poly.type
_entity_poly.pdbx_seq_one_letter_code
_entity_poly.pdbx_strand_id
1 'polypeptide(L)'
;MSIASIYTDIDALTVAAPNLAAVRMIATLREIPFEQALVEQARDWCTALDEAIDRSAQEAAIAIGNAEGAAMTGAQRAKWYAEAHDHLTEVYRLTQIRNVAAQMLADADTNRLDGRPVRTVELPDHQ
;
A
#
# COMPACT_ATOMS: atom_id res chain seq x y z
N MET A 1 -7.76 19.71 -17.54
CA MET A 1 -7.48 18.48 -16.77
C MET A 1 -6.58 17.62 -17.64
N SER A 2 -5.32 17.45 -17.24
CA SER A 2 -4.36 16.60 -17.97
C SER A 2 -4.64 15.14 -17.61
N ILE A 3 -4.41 14.20 -18.53
CA ILE A 3 -4.50 12.76 -18.27
C ILE A 3 -3.63 12.36 -17.07
N ALA A 4 -2.48 13.03 -16.88
CA ALA A 4 -1.62 12.83 -15.71
C ALA A 4 -2.33 13.10 -14.37
N SER A 5 -3.25 14.09 -14.33
CA SER A 5 -4.02 14.46 -13.14
C SER A 5 -5.08 13.43 -12.77
N ILE A 6 -5.63 12.72 -13.76
CA ILE A 6 -6.65 11.69 -13.53
C ILE A 6 -6.02 10.44 -12.91
N TYR A 7 -4.82 10.07 -13.36
CA TYR A 7 -4.08 8.96 -12.76
C TYR A 7 -3.70 9.26 -11.30
N THR A 8 -3.28 10.50 -10.98
CA THR A 8 -2.93 10.87 -9.59
C THR A 8 -4.11 10.75 -8.63
N ASP A 9 -5.31 11.17 -9.05
CA ASP A 9 -6.50 11.13 -8.20
C ASP A 9 -7.05 9.71 -8.01
N ILE A 10 -6.99 8.89 -9.07
CA ILE A 10 -7.39 7.47 -9.01
C ILE A 10 -6.40 6.68 -8.15
N ASP A 11 -5.10 6.93 -8.30
CA ASP A 11 -4.07 6.30 -7.47
C ASP A 11 -4.22 6.69 -6.00
N ALA A 12 -4.53 7.96 -5.72
CA ALA A 12 -4.78 8.42 -4.36
C ALA A 12 -5.95 7.69 -3.69
N LEU A 13 -6.97 7.32 -4.46
CA LEU A 13 -8.12 6.54 -4.00
C LEU A 13 -7.78 5.05 -3.80
N THR A 14 -6.87 4.48 -4.58
CA THR A 14 -6.48 3.06 -4.48
C THR A 14 -5.37 2.80 -3.46
N VAL A 15 -4.50 3.77 -3.18
CA VAL A 15 -3.52 3.72 -2.08
C VAL A 15 -4.10 4.15 -0.74
N ALA A 16 -5.27 4.80 -0.74
CA ALA A 16 -6.01 5.08 0.49
C ALA A 16 -6.39 3.78 1.19
N ALA A 17 -6.45 3.83 2.52
CA ALA A 17 -6.80 2.67 3.33
C ALA A 17 -8.17 2.07 2.91
N PRO A 18 -8.37 0.74 3.07
CA PRO A 18 -9.61 0.07 2.70
C PRO A 18 -10.85 0.77 3.24
N ASN A 19 -11.79 1.11 2.35
CA ASN A 19 -13.06 1.68 2.75
C ASN A 19 -13.97 0.58 3.31
N LEU A 20 -14.08 0.51 4.63
CA LEU A 20 -14.85 -0.53 5.32
C LEU A 20 -16.33 -0.57 4.94
N ALA A 21 -16.93 0.58 4.59
CA ALA A 21 -18.31 0.62 4.12
C ALA A 21 -18.46 -0.06 2.75
N ALA A 22 -17.50 0.17 1.85
CA ALA A 22 -17.45 -0.50 0.55
C ALA A 22 -17.18 -2.01 0.71
N VAL A 23 -16.25 -2.40 1.59
CA VAL A 23 -15.97 -3.82 1.90
C VAL A 23 -17.24 -4.52 2.43
N ARG A 24 -17.97 -3.89 3.34
CA ARG A 24 -19.21 -4.44 3.90
C ARG A 24 -20.30 -4.62 2.85
N MET A 25 -20.42 -3.66 1.93
CA MET A 25 -21.33 -3.75 0.80
C MET A 25 -20.96 -4.91 -0.13
N ILE A 26 -19.68 -5.06 -0.47
CA ILE A 26 -19.17 -6.17 -1.31
C ILE A 26 -19.42 -7.52 -0.64
N ALA A 27 -19.13 -7.65 0.65
CA ALA A 27 -19.39 -8.88 1.42
C ALA A 27 -20.86 -9.28 1.35
N THR A 28 -21.76 -8.31 1.53
CA THR A 28 -23.21 -8.53 1.48
C THR A 28 -23.65 -8.94 0.07
N LEU A 29 -23.19 -8.23 -0.96
CA LEU A 29 -23.56 -8.51 -2.36
C LEU A 29 -23.04 -9.86 -2.87
N ARG A 30 -21.90 -10.34 -2.32
CA ARG A 30 -21.28 -11.62 -2.68
C ARG A 30 -21.65 -12.76 -1.74
N GLU A 31 -22.46 -12.50 -0.71
CA GLU A 31 -22.87 -13.48 0.31
C GLU A 31 -21.67 -14.18 1.00
N ILE A 32 -20.58 -13.44 1.22
CA ILE A 32 -19.38 -13.92 1.91
C ILE A 32 -19.22 -13.26 3.28
N PRO A 33 -18.50 -13.90 4.24
CA PRO A 33 -18.14 -13.25 5.50
C PRO A 33 -17.40 -11.93 5.28
N PHE A 34 -17.65 -10.94 6.14
CA PHE A 34 -17.00 -9.63 6.05
C PHE A 34 -15.47 -9.75 6.15
N GLU A 35 -15.00 -10.66 6.98
CA GLU A 35 -13.58 -10.96 7.19
C GLU A 35 -12.93 -11.43 5.89
N GLN A 36 -13.62 -12.29 5.12
CA GLN A 36 -13.14 -12.76 3.82
C GLN A 36 -13.04 -11.59 2.83
N ALA A 37 -14.07 -10.75 2.74
CA ALA A 37 -14.05 -9.57 1.87
C ALA A 37 -12.96 -8.56 2.28
N LEU A 38 -12.70 -8.41 3.58
CA LEU A 38 -11.65 -7.52 4.09
C LEU A 38 -10.25 -8.04 3.75
N VAL A 39 -10.02 -9.35 3.83
CA VAL A 39 -8.74 -9.96 3.42
C VAL A 39 -8.51 -9.78 1.92
N GLU A 40 -9.54 -10.00 1.09
CA GLU A 40 -9.47 -9.74 -0.36
C GLU A 40 -9.13 -8.26 -0.63
N GLN A 41 -9.83 -7.32 0.03
CA GLN A 41 -9.55 -5.89 -0.11
C GLN A 41 -8.12 -5.52 0.36
N ALA A 42 -7.62 -6.15 1.42
CA ALA A 42 -6.28 -5.88 1.91
C ALA A 42 -5.19 -6.40 0.95
N ARG A 43 -5.44 -7.49 0.20
CA ARG A 43 -4.55 -7.97 -0.87
C ARG A 43 -4.53 -7.01 -2.05
N ASP A 44 -5.70 -6.53 -2.47
CA ASP A 44 -5.82 -5.54 -3.54
C ASP A 44 -5.11 -4.25 -3.16
N TRP A 45 -5.26 -3.82 -1.90
CA TRP A 45 -4.57 -2.65 -1.36
C TRP A 45 -3.04 -2.83 -1.34
N CYS A 46 -2.53 -4.00 -0.94
CA CYS A 46 -1.09 -4.29 -1.03
C CYS A 46 -0.58 -4.18 -2.47
N THR A 47 -1.33 -4.72 -3.42
CA THR A 47 -0.96 -4.67 -4.85
C THR A 47 -0.92 -3.23 -5.35
N ALA A 48 -1.95 -2.43 -5.03
CA ALA A 48 -1.99 -1.02 -5.40
C ALA A 48 -0.84 -0.20 -4.77
N LEU A 49 -0.45 -0.52 -3.53
CA LEU A 49 0.70 0.10 -2.87
C LEU A 49 2.03 -0.29 -3.53
N ASP A 50 2.21 -1.57 -3.87
CA ASP A 50 3.42 -2.04 -4.57
C ASP A 50 3.54 -1.35 -5.95
N GLU A 51 2.45 -1.23 -6.71
CA GLU A 51 2.41 -0.51 -8.00
C GLU A 51 2.71 1.00 -7.86
N ALA A 52 2.23 1.64 -6.80
CA ALA A 52 2.50 3.06 -6.54
C ALA A 52 3.95 3.29 -6.13
N ILE A 53 4.52 2.41 -5.31
CA ILE A 53 5.94 2.42 -4.93
C ILE A 53 6.82 2.32 -6.18
N ASP A 54 6.55 1.34 -7.05
CA ASP A 54 7.32 1.13 -8.28
C ASP A 54 7.27 2.36 -9.20
N ARG A 55 6.10 2.98 -9.35
CA ARG A 55 5.95 4.21 -10.14
C ARG A 55 6.76 5.36 -9.56
N SER A 56 6.62 5.66 -8.28
CA SER A 56 7.38 6.75 -7.64
C SER A 56 8.88 6.49 -7.67
N ALA A 57 9.32 5.23 -7.53
CA ALA A 57 10.73 4.86 -7.69
C ALA A 57 11.23 5.08 -9.13
N GLN A 58 10.42 4.75 -10.14
CA GLN A 58 10.74 4.99 -11.54
C GLN A 58 10.82 6.49 -11.85
N GLU A 59 9.89 7.29 -11.35
CA GLU A 59 9.90 8.75 -11.50
C GLU A 59 11.14 9.37 -10.85
N ALA A 60 11.52 8.91 -9.65
CA ALA A 60 12.77 9.33 -9.00
C ALA A 60 14.00 8.99 -9.86
N ALA A 61 14.07 7.78 -10.43
CA ALA A 61 15.19 7.37 -11.28
C ALA A 61 15.26 8.19 -12.57
N ILE A 62 14.12 8.51 -13.19
CA ILE A 62 14.04 9.41 -14.34
C ILE A 62 14.56 10.80 -13.95
N ALA A 63 14.14 11.33 -12.81
CA ALA A 63 14.54 12.64 -12.36
C ALA A 63 16.05 12.73 -12.11
N ILE A 64 16.64 11.71 -11.47
CA ILE A 64 18.09 11.58 -11.27
C ILE A 64 18.82 11.49 -12.62
N GLY A 65 18.39 10.59 -13.50
CA GLY A 65 19.05 10.36 -14.79
C GLY A 65 19.10 11.62 -15.66
N ASN A 66 18.08 12.46 -15.58
CA ASN A 66 18.07 13.74 -16.27
C ASN A 66 18.89 14.82 -15.55
N ALA A 67 18.95 14.84 -14.21
CA ALA A 67 19.86 15.71 -13.46
C ALA A 67 21.34 15.44 -13.84
N GLU A 68 21.67 14.17 -14.07
CA GLU A 68 23.01 13.71 -14.44
C GLU A 68 23.31 13.85 -15.93
N GLY A 69 22.37 13.48 -16.80
CA GLY A 69 22.60 13.34 -18.24
C GLY A 69 22.06 14.48 -19.12
N ALA A 70 21.00 15.17 -18.69
CA ALA A 70 20.28 16.14 -19.54
C ALA A 70 20.37 17.60 -19.05
N ALA A 71 20.69 17.82 -17.76
CA ALA A 71 20.74 19.16 -17.19
C ALA A 71 21.90 19.99 -17.77
N MET A 72 21.58 21.13 -18.38
CA MET A 72 22.56 22.05 -18.98
C MET A 72 23.06 23.11 -18.01
N THR A 73 22.40 23.28 -16.87
CA THR A 73 22.74 24.28 -15.85
C THR A 73 22.68 23.68 -14.44
N GLY A 74 23.41 24.29 -13.50
CA GLY A 74 23.36 23.88 -12.08
C GLY A 74 21.97 24.06 -11.46
N ALA A 75 21.23 25.10 -11.86
CA ALA A 75 19.87 25.33 -11.38
C ALA A 75 18.87 24.26 -11.88
N GLN A 76 18.99 23.84 -13.15
CA GLN A 76 18.20 22.72 -13.66
C GLN A 76 18.55 21.43 -12.90
N ARG A 77 19.83 21.11 -12.75
CA ARG A 77 20.25 19.92 -12.01
C ARG A 77 19.69 19.89 -10.58
N ALA A 78 19.76 21.01 -9.86
CA ALA A 78 19.21 21.12 -8.51
C ALA A 78 17.69 20.89 -8.48
N LYS A 79 16.94 21.42 -9.45
CA LYS A 79 15.49 21.20 -9.54
C LYS A 79 15.14 19.72 -9.73
N TRP A 80 15.84 19.04 -10.63
CA TRP A 80 15.57 17.62 -10.91
C TRP A 80 15.96 16.72 -9.73
N TYR A 81 17.03 17.06 -8.99
CA TYR A 81 17.32 16.36 -7.74
C TYR A 81 16.28 16.62 -6.64
N ALA A 82 15.71 17.82 -6.57
CA ALA A 82 14.62 18.10 -5.63
C ALA A 82 13.38 17.26 -5.98
N GLU A 83 13.02 17.19 -7.27
CA GLU A 83 11.93 16.34 -7.76
C GLU A 83 12.17 14.85 -7.45
N ALA A 84 13.40 14.36 -7.68
CA ALA A 84 13.77 13.00 -7.29
C ALA A 84 13.63 12.76 -5.78
N HIS A 85 14.00 13.74 -4.95
CA HIS A 85 13.88 13.65 -3.50
C HIS A 85 12.42 13.56 -3.03
N ASP A 86 11.52 14.32 -3.67
CA ASP A 86 10.09 14.26 -3.37
C ASP A 86 9.52 12.87 -3.68
N HIS A 87 9.86 12.30 -4.84
CA HIS A 87 9.44 10.94 -5.21
C HIS A 87 10.02 9.86 -4.27
N LEU A 88 11.28 9.99 -3.84
CA LEU A 88 11.88 9.08 -2.86
C LEU A 88 11.24 9.18 -1.46
N THR A 89 10.83 10.39 -1.07
CA THR A 89 10.08 10.63 0.17
C THR A 89 8.72 9.93 0.11
N GLU A 90 8.06 9.98 -1.05
CA GLU A 90 6.79 9.30 -1.27
C GLU A 90 6.94 7.77 -1.26
N VAL A 91 7.97 7.22 -1.89
CA VAL A 91 8.31 5.78 -1.80
C VAL A 91 8.45 5.35 -0.34
N TYR A 92 9.16 6.13 0.48
CA TYR A 92 9.32 5.81 1.90
C TYR A 92 7.97 5.79 2.63
N ARG A 93 7.13 6.81 2.40
CA ARG A 93 5.78 6.90 3.00
C ARG A 93 4.91 5.71 2.60
N LEU A 94 4.86 5.37 1.31
CA LEU A 94 4.06 4.25 0.80
C LEU A 94 4.57 2.90 1.33
N THR A 95 5.88 2.72 1.45
CA THR A 95 6.49 1.50 2.03
C THR A 95 6.05 1.30 3.48
N GLN A 96 5.96 2.37 4.28
CA GLN A 96 5.45 2.28 5.65
C GLN A 96 4.00 1.80 5.69
N ILE A 97 3.15 2.31 4.80
CA ILE A 97 1.75 1.91 4.70
C ILE A 97 1.63 0.46 4.24
N ARG A 98 2.43 0.06 3.25
CA ARG A 98 2.50 -1.31 2.74
C ARG A 98 2.89 -2.30 3.84
N ASN A 99 3.82 -1.94 4.73
CA ASN A 99 4.16 -2.77 5.88
C ASN A 99 2.96 -2.99 6.82
N VAL A 100 2.13 -1.96 7.05
CA VAL A 100 0.89 -2.10 7.82
C VAL A 100 -0.08 -3.04 7.11
N ALA A 101 -0.29 -2.86 5.80
CA ALA A 101 -1.18 -3.72 5.01
C ALA A 101 -0.72 -5.20 5.02
N ALA A 102 0.59 -5.43 4.90
CA ALA A 102 1.17 -6.76 4.98
C ALA A 102 1.01 -7.39 6.39
N GLN A 103 1.17 -6.60 7.45
CA GLN A 103 0.93 -7.08 8.82
C GLN A 103 -0.54 -7.46 9.03
N MET A 104 -1.48 -6.65 8.53
CA MET A 104 -2.92 -6.96 8.61
C MET A 104 -3.25 -8.30 7.92
N LEU A 105 -2.61 -8.59 6.79
CA LEU A 105 -2.78 -9.88 6.09
C LEU A 105 -2.16 -11.05 6.87
N ALA A 106 -0.98 -10.88 7.45
CA ALA A 106 -0.33 -11.91 8.25
C ALA A 106 -1.15 -12.25 9.52
N ASP A 107 -1.75 -11.24 10.14
CA ASP A 107 -2.60 -11.39 11.32
C ASP A 107 -3.94 -12.08 10.97
N ALA A 108 -4.44 -11.91 9.74
CA ALA A 108 -5.67 -12.57 9.30
C ALA A 108 -5.55 -14.12 9.27
N ASP A 109 -4.35 -14.64 9.00
CA ASP A 109 -4.10 -16.09 8.99
C ASP A 109 -3.92 -16.68 10.41
N THR A 110 -3.45 -15.87 11.36
CA THR A 110 -3.16 -16.30 12.75
C THR A 110 -4.28 -16.00 13.73
N ASN A 111 -5.09 -14.97 13.48
CA ASN A 111 -6.15 -14.50 14.37
C ASN A 111 -7.51 -14.64 13.66
N ARG A 112 -7.83 -15.86 13.22
CA ARG A 112 -9.15 -16.15 12.64
C ARG A 112 -10.23 -15.76 13.65
N LEU A 113 -11.08 -14.82 13.26
CA LEU A 113 -12.33 -14.47 13.95
C LEU A 113 -13.40 -15.58 13.83
N ASP A 114 -12.99 -16.80 13.45
CA ASP A 114 -13.79 -17.99 13.68
C ASP A 114 -13.91 -18.11 15.19
N GLY A 115 -15.08 -17.83 15.79
CA GLY A 115 -15.34 -17.75 17.23
C GLY A 115 -15.10 -19.04 18.05
N ARG A 116 -14.11 -19.85 17.70
CA ARG A 116 -13.53 -20.90 18.51
C ARG A 116 -12.51 -20.23 19.44
N PRO A 117 -12.63 -20.40 20.76
CA PRO A 117 -11.63 -19.89 21.68
C PRO A 117 -10.27 -20.45 21.26
N VAL A 118 -9.25 -19.58 21.24
CA VAL A 118 -7.85 -19.98 21.24
C VAL A 118 -7.75 -21.05 22.32
N ARG A 119 -7.46 -22.31 21.95
CA ARG A 119 -7.23 -23.36 22.94
C ARG A 119 -6.07 -22.86 23.79
N THR A 120 -6.38 -22.42 25.01
CA THR A 120 -5.41 -22.36 26.09
C THR A 120 -4.75 -23.73 26.11
N VAL A 121 -3.46 -23.77 25.80
CA VAL A 121 -2.64 -24.95 26.01
C VAL A 121 -2.67 -25.18 27.52
N GLU A 122 -3.43 -26.19 27.96
CA GLU A 122 -3.29 -26.70 29.32
C GLU A 122 -1.88 -27.25 29.44
N LEU A 123 -1.04 -26.53 30.19
CA LEU A 123 0.24 -27.05 30.65
C LEU A 123 -0.08 -28.30 31.48
N PRO A 124 0.55 -29.45 31.22
CA PRO A 124 0.30 -30.65 32.01
C PRO A 124 0.69 -30.37 33.45
N ASP A 125 -0.24 -30.62 34.38
CA ASP A 125 0.03 -30.61 35.81
C ASP A 125 1.19 -31.58 36.09
N HIS A 126 2.32 -31.02 36.49
CA HIS A 126 3.43 -31.80 37.02
C HIS A 126 3.01 -32.34 38.39
N GLN A 127 2.60 -33.62 38.42
CA GLN A 127 2.51 -34.42 39.64
C GLN A 127 3.90 -34.76 40.17
#